data_AF-A0A7J6UPN1-F1
#
_entry.id   AF-A0A7J6UPN1-F1
#
_cell.length_a   1.000
_cell.length_b   1.000
_cell.length_c   1.000
_cell.angle_alpha   90.00
_cell.angle_beta   90.00
_cell.angle_gamma   90.00
#
_symmetry.space_group_name_H-M   'P 1'
#
loop_
_entity.id
_entity.type
_entity.pdbx_description
1 polymer ?
#
loop_
_entity_poly.entity_id
_entity_poly.type
_entity_poly.pdbx_seq_one_letter_code
_entity_poly.pdbx_strand_id
1 'polypeptide(L)'
;GTLIRIHDTETGHLLQELRRGVDRADICSIVFHPTGRWVVVSSDKGTVHVFAVRVPAGGGRESRGAGGNARSKFRFFGGYFGSEWSFARFRVPDYRCIACFGSTTNTVAVMCADGSYYKAKFDPVFGGIFFSEYTPSGG
;
A
#
# COMPACT_ATOMS: atom_id res chain seq x y z
N GLY A 1 4.19 -3.48 -15.64
CA GLY A 1 4.40 -4.90 -15.26
C GLY A 1 3.22 -5.46 -14.47
N THR A 2 3.31 -6.73 -14.04
CA THR A 2 2.30 -7.41 -13.17
C THR A 2 2.73 -7.50 -11.71
N LEU A 3 4.04 -7.40 -11.47
CA LEU A 3 4.67 -7.47 -10.15
C LEU A 3 5.30 -6.13 -9.77
N ILE A 4 5.31 -5.88 -8.47
CA ILE A 4 6.02 -4.80 -7.82
C ILE A 4 6.97 -5.45 -6.83
N ARG A 5 8.20 -4.97 -6.74
CA ARG A 5 9.24 -5.58 -5.92
C ARG A 5 9.80 -4.58 -4.94
N ILE A 6 9.86 -4.96 -3.68
CA ILE A 6 10.49 -4.18 -2.61
C ILE A 6 11.86 -4.79 -2.36
N HIS A 7 12.89 -3.96 -2.41
CA HIS A 7 14.28 -4.35 -2.16
C HIS A 7 14.80 -3.58 -0.95
N ASP A 8 15.72 -4.21 -0.23
CA ASP A 8 16.51 -3.54 0.78
C ASP A 8 17.47 -2.54 0.11
N THR A 9 17.51 -1.30 0.59
CA THR A 9 18.28 -0.24 -0.08
C THR A 9 19.77 -0.29 0.24
N GLU A 10 20.18 -0.96 1.32
CA GLU A 10 21.59 -1.10 1.70
C GLU A 10 22.25 -2.25 0.94
N THR A 11 21.57 -3.38 0.86
CA THR A 11 22.10 -4.64 0.31
C THR A 11 21.61 -4.95 -1.10
N GLY A 12 20.51 -4.33 -1.55
CA GLY A 12 19.86 -4.63 -2.82
C GLY A 12 19.08 -5.95 -2.83
N HIS A 13 18.95 -6.64 -1.69
CA HIS A 13 18.24 -7.92 -1.63
C HIS A 13 16.73 -7.74 -1.83
N LEU A 14 16.13 -8.65 -2.60
CA LEU A 14 14.69 -8.71 -2.78
C LEU A 14 14.00 -9.11 -1.46
N LEU A 15 13.20 -8.20 -0.90
CA LEU A 15 12.46 -8.42 0.35
C LEU A 15 11.06 -8.98 0.10
N GLN A 16 10.38 -8.49 -0.95
CA GLN A 16 8.96 -8.82 -1.18
C GLN A 16 8.58 -8.67 -2.65
N GLU A 17 7.74 -9.59 -3.15
CA GLU A 17 7.05 -9.47 -4.44
C GLU A 17 5.54 -9.30 -4.23
N LEU A 18 5.00 -8.22 -4.78
CA LEU A 18 3.60 -7.83 -4.69
C LEU A 18 2.92 -7.99 -6.06
N ARG A 19 1.82 -8.71 -6.12
CA ARG A 19 1.04 -8.93 -7.34
C ARG A 19 -0.07 -7.89 -7.45
N ARG A 20 0.13 -6.93 -8.35
CA ARG A 20 -0.88 -5.92 -8.73
C ARG A 20 -2.06 -6.55 -9.46
N GLY A 21 -1.80 -7.51 -10.34
CA GLY A 21 -2.84 -8.19 -11.10
C GLY A 21 -2.27 -9.16 -12.12
N VAL A 22 -3.15 -9.72 -12.95
CA VAL A 22 -2.79 -10.65 -14.02
C VAL A 22 -2.32 -9.89 -15.26
N ASP A 23 -2.97 -8.77 -15.58
CA ASP A 23 -2.67 -7.98 -16.77
C ASP A 23 -1.44 -7.09 -16.59
N ARG A 24 -0.72 -6.84 -17.69
CA ARG A 24 0.31 -5.81 -17.73
C ARG A 24 -0.33 -4.44 -17.57
N ALA A 25 0.33 -3.57 -16.81
CA ALA A 25 -0.06 -2.19 -16.60
C ALA A 25 1.16 -1.31 -16.41
N ASP A 26 1.01 -0.05 -16.76
CA ASP A 26 1.95 1.00 -16.41
C ASP A 26 1.58 1.57 -15.05
N ILE A 27 2.60 1.84 -14.25
CA ILE A 27 2.41 2.35 -12.89
C ILE A 27 2.45 3.86 -12.95
N CYS A 28 1.39 4.52 -12.48
CA CYS A 28 1.30 5.97 -12.45
C CYS A 28 1.93 6.54 -11.17
N SER A 29 1.78 5.86 -10.04
CA SER A 29 2.41 6.25 -8.77
C SER A 29 2.64 5.07 -7.83
N ILE A 30 3.68 5.17 -6.99
CA ILE A 30 3.99 4.25 -5.88
C ILE A 30 4.37 5.11 -4.67
N VAL A 31 3.73 4.91 -3.52
CA VAL A 31 3.99 5.68 -2.30
C VAL A 31 4.00 4.77 -1.08
N PHE A 32 5.07 4.82 -0.28
CA PHE A 32 5.10 4.18 1.04
C PHE A 32 4.36 5.04 2.08
N HIS A 33 3.63 4.38 2.98
CA HIS A 33 3.14 5.04 4.17
C HIS A 33 4.33 5.43 5.06
N PRO A 34 4.29 6.59 5.77
CA PRO A 34 5.42 7.03 6.60
C PRO A 34 5.89 6.02 7.66
N THR A 35 4.99 5.14 8.13
CA THR A 35 5.36 4.07 9.08
C THR A 35 6.04 2.86 8.42
N GLY A 36 6.21 2.87 7.10
CA GLY A 36 6.78 1.75 6.34
C GLY A 36 5.94 0.47 6.28
N ARG A 37 4.71 0.47 6.81
CA ARG A 37 3.85 -0.74 6.91
C ARG A 37 3.00 -1.00 5.68
N TRP A 38 2.82 0.01 4.83
CA TRP A 38 1.93 -0.05 3.69
C TRP A 38 2.56 0.62 2.49
N VAL A 39 2.21 0.15 1.30
CA VAL A 39 2.51 0.83 0.03
C VAL A 39 1.22 0.93 -0.78
N VAL A 40 0.98 2.09 -1.37
CA VAL A 40 -0.14 2.34 -2.29
C VAL A 40 0.39 2.51 -3.71
N VAL A 41 -0.36 1.98 -4.68
CA VAL A 41 0.05 1.93 -6.08
C VAL A 41 -1.14 2.25 -6.98
N SER A 42 -1.01 3.21 -7.90
CA SER A 42 -1.97 3.47 -8.98
C SER A 42 -1.43 3.02 -10.34
N SER A 43 -2.31 2.68 -11.28
CA SER A 43 -1.92 2.20 -12.61
C SER A 43 -2.86 2.63 -13.73
N ASP A 44 -2.38 2.53 -14.98
CA ASP A 44 -3.13 2.83 -16.22
C ASP A 44 -4.39 1.99 -16.42
N LYS A 45 -4.61 0.97 -15.58
CA LYS A 45 -5.86 0.16 -15.55
C LYS A 45 -6.96 0.77 -14.71
N GLY A 46 -6.76 2.00 -14.23
CA GLY A 46 -7.70 2.69 -13.34
C GLY A 46 -7.85 1.97 -12.01
N THR A 47 -6.83 1.23 -11.56
CA THR A 47 -6.86 0.49 -10.29
C THR A 47 -5.83 1.04 -9.33
N VAL A 48 -6.26 1.20 -8.08
CA VAL A 48 -5.41 1.55 -6.95
C VAL A 48 -5.35 0.37 -5.99
N HIS A 49 -4.14 0.02 -5.57
CA HIS A 49 -3.85 -1.13 -4.71
C HIS A 49 -3.13 -0.66 -3.45
N VAL A 50 -3.54 -1.20 -2.29
CA VAL A 50 -2.82 -1.06 -1.02
C VAL A 50 -2.26 -2.43 -0.66
N PHE A 51 -0.95 -2.50 -0.41
CA PHE A 51 -0.26 -3.70 0.03
C PHE A 51 0.34 -3.49 1.41
N ALA A 52 0.34 -4.54 2.22
CA ALA A 52 1.16 -4.60 3.43
C ALA A 52 2.63 -4.77 3.04
N VAL A 53 3.51 -4.06 3.74
CA VAL A 53 4.96 -4.19 3.60
C VAL A 53 5.45 -5.09 4.73
N ARG A 54 6.18 -6.15 4.37
CA ARG A 54 6.84 -7.00 5.36
C ARG A 54 8.04 -6.25 5.91
N VAL A 55 7.96 -5.80 7.16
CA VAL A 55 9.12 -5.31 7.90
C VAL A 55 9.81 -6.53 8.50
N PRO A 56 11.10 -6.80 8.19
CA PRO A 56 11.85 -7.84 8.85
C PRO A 56 11.82 -7.59 10.36
N ALA A 57 11.51 -8.62 11.15
CA ALA A 57 11.64 -8.57 12.60
C ALA A 57 13.13 -8.55 12.96
N GLY A 58 13.80 -7.41 12.82
CA GLY A 58 15.24 -7.32 13.09
C GLY A 58 15.88 -6.07 12.51
N GLY A 59 15.78 -4.96 13.26
CA GLY A 59 16.52 -3.73 12.99
C GLY A 59 16.52 -2.75 14.18
N GLY A 60 16.15 -3.21 15.37
CA GLY A 60 16.29 -2.43 16.58
C GLY A 60 17.73 -2.57 17.10
N ARG A 61 18.50 -1.48 17.08
CA ARG A 61 19.58 -1.31 18.05
C ARG A 61 18.98 -1.57 19.44
N GLU A 62 19.46 -2.62 20.11
CA GLU A 62 19.12 -2.91 21.49
C GLU A 62 19.53 -1.73 22.38
N SER A 63 18.56 -0.88 22.73
CA SER A 63 18.65 -0.16 24.01
C SER A 63 18.23 -1.13 25.09
N ARG A 64 19.22 -1.72 25.75
CA ARG A 64 19.04 -2.53 26.96
C ARG A 64 18.45 -1.65 28.06
N GLY A 65 17.15 -1.79 28.30
CA GLY A 65 16.45 -1.08 29.37
C GLY A 65 15.03 -1.59 29.58
N ALA A 66 14.90 -2.47 30.58
CA ALA A 66 13.71 -2.75 31.37
C ALA A 66 12.37 -3.07 30.68
N GLY A 67 11.99 -4.35 30.79
CA GLY A 67 10.64 -4.74 31.25
C GLY A 67 9.44 -4.37 30.38
N GLY A 68 9.04 -5.26 29.48
CA GLY A 68 7.73 -5.20 28.85
C GLY A 68 7.54 -6.29 27.81
N ASN A 69 6.69 -7.27 28.11
CA ASN A 69 6.25 -8.30 27.16
C ASN A 69 5.49 -7.65 26.00
N ALA A 70 6.20 -7.22 24.96
CA ALA A 70 5.62 -6.94 23.65
C ALA A 70 6.00 -8.10 22.70
N ARG A 71 5.52 -9.31 23.02
CA ARG A 71 5.40 -10.37 22.02
C ARG A 71 4.42 -9.86 20.96
N SER A 72 4.96 -9.21 19.95
CA SER A 72 4.21 -8.60 18.86
C SER A 72 3.36 -9.67 18.18
N LYS A 73 2.05 -9.42 18.17
CA LYS A 73 1.06 -10.18 17.40
C LYS A 73 1.19 -9.83 15.92
N PHE A 74 2.35 -10.09 15.32
CA PHE A 74 2.53 -10.01 13.87
C PHE A 74 2.91 -11.38 13.31
N ARG A 75 2.01 -12.35 13.53
CA ARG A 75 1.98 -13.60 12.75
C ARG A 75 1.02 -13.37 11.58
N PHE A 76 1.45 -12.57 10.61
CA PHE A 76 0.72 -12.44 9.35
C PHE A 76 1.25 -13.54 8.41
N PHE A 77 0.59 -14.70 8.48
CA PHE A 77 0.53 -15.82 7.54
C PHE A 77 1.82 -16.26 6.79
N GLY A 78 2.27 -17.48 7.15
CA GLY A 78 2.76 -18.49 6.20
C GLY A 78 3.95 -18.11 5.33
N GLY A 79 5.15 -18.54 5.75
CA GLY A 79 6.32 -18.48 4.89
C GLY A 79 6.14 -19.34 3.64
N TYR A 80 6.12 -18.69 2.47
CA TYR A 80 6.61 -19.14 1.16
C TYR A 80 6.73 -17.88 0.29
N PHE A 81 7.77 -17.77 -0.54
CA PHE A 81 7.96 -16.68 -1.52
C PHE A 81 6.93 -16.78 -2.67
N GLY A 82 5.64 -16.57 -2.35
CA GLY A 82 4.56 -16.40 -3.32
C GLY A 82 4.20 -14.93 -3.43
N SER A 83 3.93 -14.44 -4.66
CA SER A 83 3.53 -13.05 -4.85
C SER A 83 2.25 -12.74 -4.07
N GLU A 84 2.29 -11.76 -3.18
CA GLU A 84 1.14 -11.40 -2.35
C GLU A 84 0.17 -10.50 -3.11
N TRP A 85 -1.13 -10.75 -2.98
CA TRP A 85 -2.17 -9.90 -3.56
C TRP A 85 -2.40 -8.64 -2.72
N SER A 86 -3.00 -7.62 -3.33
CA SER A 86 -3.33 -6.38 -2.62
C SER A 86 -4.32 -6.62 -1.49
N PHE A 87 -4.04 -6.04 -0.33
CA PHE A 87 -4.90 -6.06 0.84
C PHE A 87 -6.21 -5.29 0.61
N ALA A 88 -6.13 -4.22 -0.19
CA ALA A 88 -7.28 -3.46 -0.63
C ALA A 88 -7.10 -3.04 -2.09
N ARG A 89 -8.18 -3.05 -2.88
CA ARG A 89 -8.19 -2.63 -4.28
C ARG A 89 -9.47 -1.89 -4.61
N PHE A 90 -9.35 -0.77 -5.32
CA PHE A 90 -10.48 -0.03 -5.87
C PHE A 90 -10.20 0.45 -7.29
N ARG A 91 -11.25 0.89 -7.97
CA ARG A 91 -11.18 1.50 -9.28
C ARG A 91 -11.51 2.98 -9.22
N VAL A 92 -10.87 3.74 -10.09
CA VAL A 92 -11.18 5.14 -10.37
C VAL A 92 -11.56 5.29 -11.85
N PRO A 93 -12.49 6.22 -12.20
CA PRO A 93 -12.92 6.42 -13.59
C PRO A 93 -11.81 6.90 -14.52
N ASP A 94 -11.07 7.95 -14.15
CA ASP A 94 -9.88 8.38 -14.89
C ASP A 94 -8.64 7.68 -14.32
N TYR A 95 -8.01 6.84 -15.15
CA TYR A 95 -6.83 6.08 -14.77
C TYR A 95 -5.56 6.92 -14.66
N ARG A 96 -5.53 8.13 -15.25
CA ARG A 96 -4.42 9.08 -15.12
C ARG A 96 -4.48 9.70 -13.74
N CYS A 97 -4.00 8.96 -12.76
CA CYS A 97 -4.18 9.28 -11.36
C CYS A 97 -2.92 9.00 -10.53
N ILE A 98 -2.73 9.82 -9.50
CA ILE A 98 -1.75 9.57 -8.45
C ILE A 98 -2.48 9.24 -7.15
N ALA A 99 -1.90 8.33 -6.37
CA ALA A 99 -2.44 7.91 -5.08
C ALA A 99 -1.41 8.15 -3.97
N CYS A 100 -1.87 8.59 -2.81
CA CYS A 100 -1.05 8.80 -1.62
C CYS A 100 -1.82 8.43 -0.35
N PHE A 101 -1.12 8.32 0.78
CA PHE A 101 -1.76 8.15 2.08
C PHE A 101 -2.24 9.50 2.60
N GLY A 102 -3.51 9.56 3.02
CA GLY A 102 -4.08 10.74 3.67
C GLY A 102 -3.58 10.91 5.10
N SER A 103 -3.84 12.08 5.68
CA SER A 103 -3.49 12.40 7.07
C SER A 103 -4.32 11.60 8.10
N THR A 104 -5.49 11.10 7.70
CA THR A 104 -6.32 10.23 8.53
C THR A 104 -5.79 8.79 8.47
N THR A 105 -5.82 8.10 9.60
CA THR A 105 -5.38 6.70 9.71
C THR A 105 -6.09 5.79 8.70
N ASN A 106 -5.30 4.98 8.01
CA ASN A 106 -5.73 4.01 7.00
C ASN A 106 -6.58 4.63 5.89
N THR A 107 -6.22 5.85 5.47
CA THR A 107 -6.87 6.50 4.33
C THR A 107 -5.90 6.69 3.16
N VAL A 108 -6.44 6.56 1.96
CA VAL A 108 -5.79 6.83 0.69
C VAL A 108 -6.53 7.97 0.02
N ALA A 109 -5.79 8.94 -0.48
CA ALA A 109 -6.28 9.99 -1.36
C ALA A 109 -5.83 9.68 -2.79
N VAL A 110 -6.71 9.93 -3.77
CA VAL A 110 -6.43 9.79 -5.19
C VAL A 110 -6.83 11.06 -5.89
N MET A 111 -5.94 11.58 -6.73
CA MET A 111 -6.20 12.74 -7.58
C MET A 111 -6.00 12.34 -9.04
N CYS A 112 -6.99 12.63 -9.87
CA CYS A 112 -7.03 12.29 -11.28
C CYS A 112 -6.79 13.52 -12.16
N ALA A 113 -6.38 13.29 -13.41
CA ALA A 113 -6.06 14.35 -14.37
C ALA A 113 -7.29 15.16 -14.82
N ASP A 114 -8.49 14.59 -14.71
CA ASP A 114 -9.76 15.29 -14.91
C ASP A 114 -10.16 16.22 -13.75
N GLY A 115 -9.35 16.28 -12.68
CA GLY A 115 -9.60 17.08 -11.49
C GLY A 115 -10.45 16.38 -10.42
N SER A 116 -10.88 15.14 -10.66
CA SER A 116 -11.61 14.36 -9.66
C SER A 116 -10.71 13.94 -8.49
N TYR A 117 -11.32 13.86 -7.30
CA TYR A 117 -10.65 13.50 -6.06
C TYR A 117 -11.43 12.42 -5.32
N TYR A 118 -10.71 11.41 -4.84
CA TYR A 118 -11.28 10.29 -4.11
C TYR A 118 -10.57 10.11 -2.78
N LYS A 119 -11.34 9.91 -1.71
CA LYS A 119 -10.81 9.47 -0.42
C LYS A 119 -11.38 8.09 -0.08
N ALA A 120 -10.48 7.15 0.12
CA ALA A 120 -10.80 5.77 0.45
C ALA A 120 -10.25 5.44 1.84
N LYS A 121 -11.05 4.80 2.69
CA LYS A 121 -10.59 4.22 3.96
C LYS A 121 -10.53 2.71 3.82
N PHE A 122 -9.43 2.10 4.25
CA PHE A 122 -9.27 0.64 4.26
C PHE A 122 -9.26 0.11 5.69
N ASP A 123 -9.79 -1.09 5.90
CA ASP A 123 -9.67 -1.79 7.18
C ASP A 123 -8.28 -2.43 7.25
N PRO A 124 -7.44 -2.15 8.27
CA PRO A 124 -6.07 -2.66 8.35
C PRO A 124 -5.97 -4.14 8.76
N VAL A 125 -7.07 -4.80 9.12
CA VAL A 125 -7.15 -6.20 9.56
C VAL A 125 -7.80 -7.09 8.50
N PHE A 126 -8.94 -6.64 7.97
CA PHE A 126 -9.74 -7.42 7.01
C PHE A 126 -9.58 -6.97 5.56
N GLY A 127 -8.91 -5.83 5.32
CA GLY A 127 -8.79 -5.25 3.98
C GLY A 127 -10.10 -4.62 3.51
N GLY A 128 -10.31 -4.59 2.20
CA GLY A 128 -11.49 -3.94 1.61
C GLY A 128 -11.46 -2.41 1.73
N ILE A 129 -12.44 -1.74 1.12
CA ILE A 129 -12.45 -0.28 0.96
C ILE A 129 -13.84 0.31 1.17
N PHE A 130 -13.89 1.37 1.96
CA PHE A 130 -15.03 2.27 2.08
C PHE A 130 -14.68 3.60 1.42
N PHE A 131 -15.47 4.05 0.45
CA PHE A 131 -15.21 5.29 -0.28
C PHE A 131 -16.06 6.44 0.26
N SER A 132 -15.47 7.63 0.31
CA SER A 132 -16.20 8.90 0.21
C SER A 132 -15.72 9.55 -1.08
N GLU A 133 -16.57 9.56 -2.10
CA GLU A 133 -16.31 10.32 -3.31
C GLU A 133 -16.55 11.81 -3.03
N TYR A 134 -15.62 12.65 -3.47
CA TYR A 134 -15.83 14.09 -3.47
C TYR A 134 -15.50 14.59 -4.87
N THR A 135 -16.54 14.68 -5.70
CA THR A 135 -16.45 15.42 -6.96
C THR A 135 -16.53 16.90 -6.58
N PRO A 136 -15.51 17.72 -6.88
CA PRO A 136 -15.69 19.17 -6.79
C PRO A 136 -16.84 19.51 -7.73
N SER A 137 -17.92 20.09 -7.20
CA SER A 137 -18.95 20.72 -8.03
C SER A 137 -18.22 21.74 -8.91
N GLY A 138 -18.26 21.54 -10.23
CA GLY A 138 -17.48 22.29 -11.20
C GLY A 138 -17.54 23.80 -10.98
N GLY A 139 -16.41 24.46 -11.23
CA GLY A 139 -16.33 25.91 -11.41
C GLY A 139 -16.74 26.32 -12.81
#